data_AF-A0AAU8CSM9-F1
#
_entry.id   AF-A0AAU8CSM9-F1
#
_cell.length_a   1.000
_cell.length_b   1.000
_cell.length_c   1.000
_cell.angle_alpha   90.00
_cell.angle_beta   90.00
_cell.angle_gamma   90.00
#
_symmetry.space_group_name_H-M   'P 1'
#
loop_
_entity.id
_entity.type
_entity.pdbx_description
1 polymer ?
#
loop_
_entity_poly.entity_id
_entity_poly.type
_entity_poly.pdbx_seq_one_letter_code
_entity_poly.pdbx_strand_id
1 'polypeptide(L)'
;MSSDCLWLYYYTGRKQLRAGIGHPHQLVDRWTAGHGIVDDDGEPHRLVLSRPRKTHKALWYLKTEGHMARFAIGHTPEIAACHYADIPSLRPLHEATVAEAFSEVAAAAGPIVLAPDDQDSWRLSEAASEGNSDVDVLLDGEQDVWLAACLGFDRSPFGDGGAPCPQPFWGCLECRNAVITARKMPAIIAFLRFIKEQRAGLSAADWAMKFGRAHDRIVGQVLPAFPESVIAEAVARRRGMPFICRRRPG
;
A
#
# COMPACT_ATOMS: atom_id res chain seq x y z
N MET A 1 -21.12 18.67 39.74
CA MET A 1 -20.69 18.89 41.13
C MET A 1 -19.61 19.95 41.12
N SER A 2 -19.93 21.17 41.55
CA SER A 2 -18.93 22.22 41.80
C SER A 2 -18.14 21.78 43.03
N SER A 3 -16.82 21.65 42.90
CA SER A 3 -15.96 21.35 44.04
C SER A 3 -15.56 22.69 44.66
N ASP A 4 -16.06 22.98 45.86
CA ASP A 4 -15.67 24.15 46.67
C ASP A 4 -14.28 23.97 47.31
N CYS A 5 -13.32 23.46 46.52
CA CYS A 5 -11.97 23.19 46.99
C CYS A 5 -11.00 24.28 46.53
N LEU A 6 -10.35 24.93 47.49
CA LEU A 6 -9.26 25.87 47.24
C LEU A 6 -7.92 25.12 47.22
N TRP A 7 -7.26 25.12 46.07
CA TRP A 7 -5.93 24.54 45.92
C TRP A 7 -4.86 25.52 46.44
N LEU A 8 -4.08 25.07 47.43
CA LEU A 8 -2.97 25.83 48.01
C LEU A 8 -1.65 25.11 47.74
N TYR A 9 -0.59 25.88 47.44
CA TYR A 9 0.75 25.35 47.22
C TYR A 9 1.61 25.55 48.47
N TYR A 10 2.28 24.49 48.94
CA TYR A 10 3.21 24.51 50.07
C TYR A 10 4.65 24.61 49.58
N TYR A 11 5.42 25.57 50.11
CA TYR A 11 6.85 25.75 49.78
C TYR A 11 7.67 25.97 51.06
N THR A 12 8.88 25.41 51.13
CA THR A 12 9.75 25.39 52.32
C THR A 12 10.42 26.74 52.67
N GLY A 13 9.94 27.86 52.13
CA GLY A 13 10.43 29.21 52.39
C GLY A 13 9.67 29.97 53.48
N ARG A 14 10.11 31.20 53.82
CA ARG A 14 9.57 32.04 54.92
C ARG A 14 8.08 32.43 54.83
N LYS A 15 7.36 32.03 53.76
CA LYS A 15 5.89 32.15 53.61
C LYS A 15 5.37 30.86 52.98
N GLN A 16 4.84 29.97 53.83
CA GLN A 16 4.72 28.54 53.53
C GLN A 16 3.50 28.15 52.69
N LEU A 17 2.43 28.95 52.65
CA LEU A 17 1.23 28.68 51.85
C LEU A 17 0.95 29.84 50.90
N ARG A 18 0.70 29.54 49.62
CA ARG A 18 0.33 30.53 48.60
C ARG A 18 -0.86 30.04 47.77
N ALA A 19 -1.71 30.98 47.34
CA ALA A 19 -2.87 30.74 46.49
C ALA A 19 -2.54 30.53 45.00
N GLY A 20 -1.24 30.45 44.65
CA GLY A 20 -0.79 30.26 43.28
C GLY A 20 0.72 30.11 43.16
N ILE A 21 1.17 29.59 42.02
CA ILE A 21 2.59 29.40 41.70
C ILE A 21 3.14 30.72 41.13
N GLY A 22 3.88 31.48 41.94
CA GLY A 22 4.40 32.79 41.54
C GLY A 22 5.60 32.75 40.57
N HIS A 23 6.35 31.64 40.53
CA HIS A 23 7.57 31.51 39.71
C HIS A 23 7.64 30.12 39.03
N PRO A 24 6.71 29.80 38.12
CA PRO A 24 6.60 28.46 37.54
C PRO A 24 7.86 28.04 36.78
N HIS A 25 8.52 28.96 36.08
CA HIS A 25 9.77 28.68 35.37
C HIS A 25 10.90 28.25 36.32
N GLN A 26 11.12 28.98 37.42
CA GLN A 26 12.18 28.65 38.39
C GLN A 26 11.97 27.29 39.09
N LEU A 27 10.72 26.89 39.30
CA LEU A 27 10.40 25.57 39.85
C LEU A 27 10.68 24.45 38.85
N VAL A 28 10.34 24.66 37.57
CA VAL A 28 10.66 23.72 36.49
C VAL A 28 12.17 23.61 36.34
N ASP A 29 12.90 24.72 36.27
CA ASP A 29 14.36 24.74 36.13
C ASP A 29 15.04 24.00 37.30
N ARG A 30 14.57 24.23 38.54
CA ARG A 30 15.08 23.51 39.71
C ARG A 30 14.76 22.02 39.66
N TRP A 31 13.56 21.65 39.21
CA TRP A 31 13.17 20.26 39.06
C TRP A 31 14.03 19.56 37.99
N THR A 32 14.21 20.18 36.82
CA THR A 32 15.11 19.71 35.76
C THR A 32 16.52 19.47 36.27
N ALA A 33 17.11 20.47 36.95
CA ALA A 33 18.46 20.36 37.50
C ALA A 33 18.54 19.28 38.59
N GLY A 34 17.55 19.19 39.48
CA GLY A 34 17.50 18.20 40.55
C GLY A 34 17.36 16.75 40.05
N HIS A 35 16.86 16.55 38.83
CA HIS A 35 16.73 15.24 38.18
C HIS A 35 17.80 14.99 37.12
N GLY A 36 18.77 15.90 36.93
CA GLY A 36 19.86 15.73 35.97
C GLY A 36 19.39 15.64 34.51
N ILE A 37 18.28 16.31 34.15
CA ILE A 37 17.78 16.31 32.78
C ILE A 37 18.60 17.31 31.97
N VAL A 38 19.41 16.81 31.05
CA VAL A 38 20.31 17.60 30.19
C VAL A 38 19.91 17.48 28.72
N ASP A 39 20.33 18.43 27.91
CA ASP A 39 20.25 18.34 26.44
C ASP A 39 21.46 17.61 25.84
N ASP A 40 21.54 17.58 24.50
CA ASP A 40 22.58 16.86 23.76
C ASP A 40 23.99 17.46 23.97
N ASP A 41 24.07 18.72 24.43
CA ASP A 41 25.33 19.41 24.73
C ASP A 41 25.73 19.26 26.22
N GLY A 42 24.91 18.58 27.02
CA GLY A 42 25.13 18.35 28.45
C GLY A 42 24.69 19.49 29.37
N GLU A 43 24.00 20.50 28.83
CA GLU A 43 23.48 21.63 29.58
C GLU A 43 22.07 21.33 30.15
N PRO A 44 21.64 21.99 31.25
CA PRO A 44 20.31 21.75 31.81
C PRO A 44 19.19 21.99 30.80
N HIS A 45 18.37 20.96 30.55
CA HIS A 45 17.37 21.01 29.50
C HIS A 45 16.24 22.00 29.79
N ARG A 46 16.00 22.96 28.88
CA ARG A 46 14.90 23.92 29.01
C ARG A 46 13.53 23.27 28.75
N LEU A 47 12.90 22.78 29.80
CA LEU A 47 11.62 22.08 29.71
C LEU A 47 10.44 23.06 29.50
N VAL A 48 9.87 23.04 28.30
CA VAL A 48 8.65 23.80 27.98
C VAL A 48 7.42 22.91 28.24
N LEU A 49 6.72 23.15 29.35
CA LEU A 49 5.60 22.29 29.82
C LEU A 49 4.45 22.08 28.82
N SER A 50 4.30 22.94 27.81
CA SER A 50 3.31 22.75 26.74
C SER A 50 3.72 21.71 25.69
N ARG A 51 5.01 21.39 25.57
CA ARG A 51 5.54 20.42 24.58
C ARG A 51 5.31 18.95 24.97
N PRO A 52 5.48 18.52 26.23
CA PRO A 52 5.16 17.15 26.65
C PRO A 52 3.75 16.70 26.28
N ARG A 53 2.76 17.61 26.34
CA ARG A 53 1.39 17.31 25.91
C ARG A 53 1.32 16.93 24.42
N LYS A 54 2.02 17.68 23.55
CA LYS A 54 2.06 17.39 22.11
C LYS A 54 2.80 16.08 21.82
N THR A 55 3.94 15.85 22.48
CA THR A 55 4.69 14.60 22.37
C THR A 55 3.86 13.40 22.82
N HIS A 56 3.20 13.49 23.98
CA HIS A 56 2.31 12.45 24.47
C HIS A 56 1.17 12.16 23.48
N LYS A 57 0.54 13.21 22.92
CA LYS A 57 -0.50 13.05 21.91
C LYS A 57 0.03 12.42 20.62
N ALA A 58 1.22 12.78 20.16
CA ALA A 58 1.85 12.15 19.00
C ALA A 58 2.10 10.65 19.23
N LEU A 59 2.68 10.30 20.39
CA LEU A 59 2.90 8.89 20.77
C LEU A 59 1.58 8.13 20.93
N TRP A 60 0.54 8.78 21.47
CA TRP A 60 -0.78 8.19 21.58
C TRP A 60 -1.42 7.96 20.21
N TYR A 61 -1.28 8.91 19.27
CA TYR A 61 -1.75 8.76 17.89
C TYR A 61 -1.13 7.52 17.23
N LEU A 62 0.20 7.36 17.33
CA LEU A 62 0.93 6.18 16.85
C LEU A 62 0.41 4.90 17.50
N LYS A 63 0.24 4.89 18.82
CA LYS A 63 -0.29 3.72 19.56
C LYS A 63 -1.71 3.35 19.16
N THR A 64 -2.51 4.32 18.73
CA THR A 64 -3.87 4.10 18.25
C THR A 64 -3.96 3.90 16.73
N GLU A 65 -2.82 3.81 16.04
CA GLU A 65 -2.73 3.66 14.58
C GLU A 65 -3.54 4.74 13.83
N GLY A 66 -3.57 5.96 14.39
CA GLY A 66 -4.33 7.08 13.83
C GLY A 66 -5.85 6.95 13.91
N HIS A 67 -6.40 5.96 14.63
CA HIS A 67 -7.85 5.78 14.78
C HIS A 67 -8.47 6.96 15.56
N MET A 68 -9.09 7.89 14.83
CA MET A 68 -9.56 9.17 15.35
C MET A 68 -10.45 9.07 16.59
N ALA A 69 -11.38 8.11 16.62
CA ALA A 69 -12.27 7.90 17.78
C ALA A 69 -11.53 7.53 19.08
N ARG A 70 -10.36 6.89 18.99
CA ARG A 70 -9.52 6.50 20.14
C ARG A 70 -8.48 7.57 20.48
N PHE A 71 -8.10 8.37 19.49
CA PHE A 71 -7.10 9.42 19.63
C PHE A 71 -7.67 10.73 20.20
N ALA A 72 -8.88 11.12 19.78
CA ALA A 72 -9.48 12.43 20.06
C ALA A 72 -9.91 12.63 21.53
N ILE A 73 -9.56 11.72 22.45
CA ILE A 73 -9.90 11.79 23.87
C ILE A 73 -9.51 13.17 24.45
N GLY A 74 -10.51 13.89 24.97
CA GLY A 74 -10.35 15.20 25.61
C GLY A 74 -10.39 16.39 24.65
N HIS A 75 -10.71 16.19 23.37
CA HIS A 75 -10.98 17.25 22.39
C HIS A 75 -12.09 16.83 21.43
N THR A 76 -12.56 17.76 20.60
CA THR A 76 -13.34 17.37 19.42
C THR A 76 -12.42 16.69 18.39
N PRO A 77 -12.97 15.84 17.50
CA PRO A 77 -12.19 15.23 16.42
C PRO A 77 -11.43 16.24 15.56
N GLU A 78 -12.03 17.40 15.28
CA GLU A 78 -11.44 18.46 14.46
C GLU A 78 -10.21 19.07 15.13
N ILE A 79 -10.31 19.38 16.44
CA ILE A 79 -9.18 19.89 17.22
C ILE A 79 -8.06 18.84 17.30
N ALA A 80 -8.43 17.57 17.50
CA ALA A 80 -7.47 16.48 17.52
C ALA A 80 -6.72 16.36 16.18
N ALA A 81 -7.45 16.43 15.06
CA ALA A 81 -6.88 16.37 13.72
C ALA A 81 -5.90 17.53 13.47
N CYS A 82 -6.37 18.78 13.57
CA CYS A 82 -5.60 19.96 13.17
C CYS A 82 -4.40 20.27 14.08
N HIS A 83 -4.46 19.93 15.38
CA HIS A 83 -3.44 20.36 16.34
C HIS A 83 -2.53 19.25 16.85
N TYR A 84 -2.91 17.99 16.64
CA TYR A 84 -2.21 16.85 17.23
C TYR A 84 -1.99 15.69 16.27
N ALA A 85 -2.79 15.53 15.21
CA ALA A 85 -2.51 14.57 14.13
C ALA A 85 -1.67 15.22 13.03
N ASP A 86 -2.02 16.43 12.60
CA ASP A 86 -1.28 17.20 11.58
C ASP A 86 -0.04 17.90 12.19
N ILE A 87 0.99 17.11 12.49
CA ILE A 87 2.27 17.61 13.00
C ILE A 87 3.45 16.96 12.25
N PRO A 88 4.59 17.67 12.10
CA PRO A 88 5.71 17.18 11.28
C PRO A 88 6.25 15.80 11.65
N SER A 89 6.21 15.43 12.94
CA SER A 89 6.69 14.13 13.42
C SER A 89 5.82 12.95 12.99
N LEU A 90 4.57 13.18 12.57
CA LEU A 90 3.65 12.14 12.11
C LEU A 90 3.56 12.03 10.58
N ARG A 91 4.13 13.00 9.85
CA ARG A 91 4.12 13.00 8.38
C ARG A 91 4.62 11.69 7.74
N PRO A 92 5.71 11.04 8.20
CA PRO A 92 6.15 9.76 7.63
C PRO A 92 5.10 8.65 7.74
N LEU A 93 4.31 8.64 8.82
CA LEU A 93 3.21 7.68 8.98
C LEU A 93 2.11 7.96 7.95
N HIS A 94 1.68 9.21 7.79
CA HIS A 94 0.64 9.57 6.82
C HIS A 94 1.05 9.26 5.39
N GLU A 95 2.29 9.59 5.02
CA GLU A 95 2.85 9.29 3.71
C GLU A 95 2.89 7.77 3.46
N ALA A 96 3.30 6.98 4.46
CA ALA A 96 3.29 5.52 4.37
C ALA A 96 1.86 4.97 4.19
N THR A 97 0.89 5.45 4.96
CA THR A 97 -0.52 5.02 4.83
C THR A 97 -1.11 5.35 3.46
N VAL A 98 -0.83 6.54 2.93
CA VAL A 98 -1.28 6.93 1.58
C VAL A 98 -0.61 6.05 0.52
N ALA A 99 0.69 5.79 0.65
CA ALA A 99 1.43 4.93 -0.27
C ALA A 99 0.92 3.48 -0.24
N GLU A 100 0.62 2.94 0.94
CA GLU A 100 0.03 1.62 1.14
C GLU A 100 -1.35 1.53 0.48
N ALA A 101 -2.24 2.48 0.75
CA ALA A 101 -3.58 2.52 0.14
C ALA A 101 -3.51 2.59 -1.40
N PHE A 102 -2.62 3.42 -1.97
CA PHE A 102 -2.43 3.43 -3.42
C PHE A 102 -1.88 2.11 -3.96
N SER A 103 -0.98 1.46 -3.21
CA SER A 103 -0.42 0.16 -3.59
C SER A 103 -1.49 -0.93 -3.57
N GLU A 104 -2.36 -0.95 -2.57
CA GLU A 104 -3.50 -1.89 -2.49
C GLU A 104 -4.47 -1.70 -3.66
N VAL A 105 -4.86 -0.46 -3.95
CA VAL A 105 -5.76 -0.16 -5.08
C VAL A 105 -5.11 -0.55 -6.41
N ALA A 106 -3.81 -0.28 -6.59
CA ALA A 106 -3.09 -0.67 -7.80
C ALA A 106 -2.98 -2.20 -7.96
N ALA A 107 -2.80 -2.92 -6.86
CA ALA A 107 -2.81 -4.39 -6.86
C ALA A 107 -4.20 -4.93 -7.25
N ALA A 108 -5.26 -4.41 -6.64
CA ALA A 108 -6.65 -4.81 -6.90
C ALA A 108 -7.14 -4.48 -8.33
N ALA A 109 -6.53 -3.49 -9.00
CA ALA A 109 -6.85 -3.15 -10.38
C ALA A 109 -6.28 -4.15 -11.41
N GLY A 110 -5.26 -4.92 -11.04
CA GLY A 110 -4.53 -5.81 -11.94
C GLY A 110 -5.07 -7.24 -12.00
N PRO A 111 -4.40 -8.11 -12.78
CA PRO A 111 -4.82 -9.49 -12.97
C PRO A 111 -4.76 -10.31 -11.68
N ILE A 112 -5.66 -11.28 -11.58
CA ILE A 112 -5.58 -12.36 -10.60
C ILE A 112 -4.48 -13.32 -11.07
N VAL A 113 -3.47 -13.55 -10.24
CA VAL A 113 -2.41 -14.53 -10.52
C VAL A 113 -2.70 -15.79 -9.72
N LEU A 114 -2.90 -16.90 -10.43
CA LEU A 114 -3.36 -18.15 -9.84
C LEU A 114 -2.31 -19.24 -10.05
N ALA A 115 -1.56 -19.55 -8.98
CA ALA A 115 -0.59 -20.62 -8.96
C ALA A 115 -1.29 -22.00 -9.04
N PRO A 116 -0.61 -23.07 -9.49
CA PRO A 116 -1.20 -24.41 -9.57
C PRO A 116 -1.86 -24.88 -8.27
N ASP A 117 -1.20 -24.64 -7.14
CA ASP A 117 -1.67 -25.11 -5.82
C ASP A 117 -2.92 -24.35 -5.33
N ASP A 118 -3.18 -23.16 -5.87
CA ASP A 118 -4.31 -22.31 -5.50
C ASP A 118 -5.56 -22.55 -6.37
N GLN A 119 -5.47 -23.33 -7.44
CA GLN A 119 -6.61 -23.51 -8.36
C GLN A 119 -7.79 -24.21 -7.70
N ASP A 120 -7.54 -25.21 -6.86
CA ASP A 120 -8.61 -25.97 -6.21
C ASP A 120 -9.30 -25.15 -5.12
N SER A 121 -8.55 -24.33 -4.38
CA SER A 121 -9.15 -23.40 -3.42
C SER A 121 -9.95 -22.31 -4.12
N TRP A 122 -9.49 -21.84 -5.29
CA TRP A 122 -10.20 -20.86 -6.09
C TRP A 122 -11.51 -21.41 -6.68
N ARG A 123 -11.54 -22.67 -7.13
CA ARG A 123 -12.77 -23.38 -7.57
C ARG A 123 -13.85 -23.41 -6.49
N LEU A 124 -13.44 -23.52 -5.23
CA LEU A 124 -14.35 -23.59 -4.08
C LEU A 124 -14.72 -22.21 -3.52
N SER A 125 -14.17 -21.13 -4.05
CA SER A 125 -14.36 -19.77 -3.53
C SER A 125 -15.63 -19.08 -4.08
N GLU A 126 -16.23 -18.19 -3.30
CA GLU A 126 -17.36 -17.37 -3.78
C GLU A 126 -16.94 -16.33 -4.82
N ALA A 127 -15.67 -15.92 -4.85
CA ALA A 127 -15.10 -15.02 -5.85
C ALA A 127 -15.19 -15.59 -7.28
N ALA A 128 -15.24 -16.91 -7.37
CA ALA A 128 -15.46 -17.68 -8.59
C ALA A 128 -16.93 -17.57 -9.09
N SER A 129 -17.87 -17.15 -8.23
CA SER A 129 -19.30 -17.01 -8.54
C SER A 129 -19.72 -15.57 -8.93
N GLU A 130 -18.89 -14.56 -8.62
CA GLU A 130 -19.22 -13.13 -8.89
C GLU A 130 -18.98 -12.74 -10.37
N GLY A 131 -18.05 -13.42 -11.04
CA GLY A 131 -17.95 -13.42 -12.49
C GLY A 131 -18.79 -14.57 -13.02
N ASN A 132 -19.90 -14.29 -13.71
CA ASN A 132 -20.82 -15.26 -14.36
C ASN A 132 -20.16 -16.16 -15.45
N SER A 133 -18.90 -16.53 -15.27
CA SER A 133 -18.09 -17.46 -16.04
C SER A 133 -17.87 -18.69 -15.18
N ASP A 134 -18.24 -19.86 -15.70
CA ASP A 134 -17.88 -21.14 -15.09
C ASP A 134 -16.36 -21.22 -14.92
N VAL A 135 -15.92 -21.39 -13.68
CA VAL A 135 -14.51 -21.43 -13.29
C VAL A 135 -13.77 -22.54 -14.02
N ASP A 136 -14.43 -23.68 -14.22
CA ASP A 136 -13.83 -24.80 -14.92
C ASP A 136 -13.63 -24.45 -16.40
N VAL A 137 -14.58 -23.78 -17.04
CA VAL A 137 -14.43 -23.26 -18.41
C VAL A 137 -13.25 -22.29 -18.53
N LEU A 138 -13.04 -21.45 -17.51
CA LEU A 138 -11.90 -20.54 -17.47
C LEU A 138 -10.55 -21.26 -17.30
N LEU A 139 -10.48 -22.25 -16.40
CA LEU A 139 -9.25 -23.00 -16.11
C LEU A 139 -8.90 -24.01 -17.21
N ASP A 140 -9.90 -24.53 -17.91
CA ASP A 140 -9.75 -25.40 -19.08
C ASP A 140 -9.18 -24.65 -20.28
N GLY A 141 -9.33 -23.32 -20.29
CA GLY A 141 -8.72 -22.42 -21.25
C GLY A 141 -9.66 -22.02 -22.40
N GLU A 142 -10.96 -22.27 -22.30
CA GLU A 142 -11.94 -21.85 -23.31
C GLU A 142 -12.06 -20.32 -23.40
N GLN A 143 -11.73 -19.62 -22.31
CA GLN A 143 -11.73 -18.14 -22.21
C GLN A 143 -10.33 -17.53 -22.37
N ASP A 144 -9.40 -18.30 -22.93
CA ASP A 144 -8.02 -17.90 -23.11
C ASP A 144 -7.87 -16.77 -24.13
N VAL A 145 -7.35 -15.64 -23.67
CA VAL A 145 -6.71 -14.62 -24.51
C VAL A 145 -5.18 -14.81 -24.47
N TRP A 146 -4.42 -13.97 -25.16
CA TRP A 146 -2.99 -14.23 -25.36
C TRP A 146 -2.19 -14.37 -24.05
N LEU A 147 -2.34 -13.43 -23.11
CA LEU A 147 -1.56 -13.42 -21.85
C LEU A 147 -2.31 -13.95 -20.62
N ALA A 148 -3.62 -14.15 -20.71
CA ALA A 148 -4.49 -14.45 -19.56
C ALA A 148 -5.74 -15.21 -20.03
N ALA A 149 -6.52 -15.76 -19.11
CA ALA A 149 -7.93 -16.05 -19.33
C ALA A 149 -8.77 -14.82 -18.94
N CYS A 150 -9.93 -14.63 -19.58
CA CYS A 150 -10.75 -13.43 -19.39
C CYS A 150 -12.12 -13.74 -18.77
N LEU A 151 -12.38 -13.22 -17.56
CA LEU A 151 -13.64 -13.36 -16.82
C LEU A 151 -14.83 -12.59 -17.44
N GLY A 152 -14.60 -11.75 -18.43
CA GLY A 152 -15.64 -10.89 -18.99
C GLY A 152 -15.11 -9.96 -20.07
N PHE A 153 -15.12 -10.44 -21.31
CA PHE A 153 -14.64 -9.68 -22.47
C PHE A 153 -15.51 -8.45 -22.78
N ASP A 154 -16.81 -8.54 -22.50
CA ASP A 154 -17.83 -7.49 -22.67
C ASP A 154 -18.02 -6.63 -21.40
N ARG A 155 -17.29 -6.94 -20.32
CA ARG A 155 -17.36 -6.26 -19.02
C ARG A 155 -16.01 -5.66 -18.62
N SER A 156 -15.24 -5.23 -19.63
CA SER A 156 -13.93 -4.63 -19.42
C SER A 156 -14.04 -3.32 -18.61
N PRO A 157 -13.16 -3.08 -17.62
CA PRO A 157 -13.13 -1.81 -16.89
C PRO A 157 -12.65 -0.62 -17.75
N PHE A 158 -12.25 -0.86 -19.00
CA PHE A 158 -11.70 0.14 -19.91
C PHE A 158 -12.64 0.55 -21.04
N GLY A 159 -13.84 -0.01 -21.08
CA GLY A 159 -14.84 0.27 -22.11
C GLY A 159 -16.23 0.42 -21.50
N ASP A 160 -17.20 0.70 -22.36
CA ASP A 160 -18.60 0.77 -21.94
C ASP A 160 -19.14 -0.61 -21.59
N GLY A 161 -20.07 -0.69 -20.63
CA GLY A 161 -20.67 -1.95 -20.20
C GLY A 161 -21.41 -2.66 -21.34
N GLY A 162 -21.07 -3.93 -21.57
CA GLY A 162 -21.62 -4.76 -22.66
C GLY A 162 -20.86 -4.63 -23.98
N ALA A 163 -19.91 -3.69 -24.10
CA ALA A 163 -19.09 -3.55 -25.29
C ALA A 163 -17.83 -4.45 -25.22
N PRO A 164 -17.36 -5.01 -26.36
CA PRO A 164 -16.08 -5.69 -26.46
C PRO A 164 -14.92 -4.91 -25.86
N CYS A 165 -14.01 -5.61 -25.17
CA CYS A 165 -12.84 -5.00 -24.57
C CYS A 165 -12.01 -4.23 -25.62
N PRO A 166 -11.74 -2.92 -25.41
CA PRO A 166 -10.99 -2.11 -26.38
C PRO A 166 -9.47 -2.21 -26.19
N GLN A 167 -9.00 -2.92 -25.16
CA GLN A 167 -7.59 -2.96 -24.80
C GLN A 167 -6.75 -3.72 -25.84
N PRO A 168 -5.49 -3.29 -26.06
CA PRO A 168 -4.56 -4.07 -26.86
C PRO A 168 -4.24 -5.40 -26.17
N PHE A 169 -3.66 -6.32 -26.93
CA PHE A 169 -3.44 -7.71 -26.52
C PHE A 169 -2.59 -7.94 -25.26
N TRP A 170 -1.89 -6.91 -24.75
CA TRP A 170 -1.16 -6.96 -23.48
C TRP A 170 -1.82 -6.19 -22.32
N GLY A 171 -2.94 -5.52 -22.56
CA GLY A 171 -3.69 -4.77 -21.53
C GLY A 171 -4.22 -5.66 -20.41
N CYS A 172 -4.30 -6.98 -20.62
CA CYS A 172 -4.64 -7.97 -19.59
C CYS A 172 -3.72 -7.91 -18.36
N LEU A 173 -2.48 -7.45 -18.49
CA LEU A 173 -1.55 -7.28 -17.36
C LEU A 173 -1.96 -6.16 -16.39
N GLU A 174 -2.94 -5.35 -16.75
CA GLU A 174 -3.47 -4.25 -15.94
C GLU A 174 -4.97 -4.38 -15.69
N CYS A 175 -5.57 -5.54 -15.96
CA CYS A 175 -7.02 -5.73 -15.94
C CYS A 175 -7.44 -6.69 -14.82
N ARG A 176 -8.34 -6.24 -13.95
CA ARG A 176 -8.96 -7.08 -12.91
C ARG A 176 -9.75 -8.28 -13.42
N ASN A 177 -10.18 -8.27 -14.68
CA ASN A 177 -10.89 -9.42 -15.28
C ASN A 177 -9.93 -10.49 -15.81
N ALA A 178 -8.61 -10.24 -15.79
CA ALA A 178 -7.63 -11.18 -16.32
C ALA A 178 -7.19 -12.16 -15.23
N VAL A 179 -7.16 -13.45 -15.56
CA VAL A 179 -6.65 -14.52 -14.69
C VAL A 179 -5.42 -15.13 -15.36
N ILE A 180 -4.29 -15.08 -14.69
CA ILE A 180 -3.02 -15.61 -15.19
C ILE A 180 -2.73 -16.92 -14.47
N THR A 181 -2.79 -18.02 -15.22
CA THR A 181 -2.48 -19.37 -14.74
C THR A 181 -1.16 -19.89 -15.30
N ALA A 182 -0.68 -21.03 -14.82
CA ALA A 182 0.54 -21.67 -15.31
C ALA A 182 0.53 -21.94 -16.83
N ARG A 183 -0.65 -22.22 -17.42
CA ARG A 183 -0.84 -22.40 -18.88
C ARG A 183 -0.36 -21.18 -19.68
N LYS A 184 -0.43 -19.99 -19.10
CA LYS A 184 -0.06 -18.71 -19.74
C LYS A 184 1.42 -18.38 -19.66
N MET A 185 2.19 -19.11 -18.85
CA MET A 185 3.61 -18.82 -18.65
C MET A 185 4.43 -18.78 -19.94
N PRO A 186 4.23 -19.67 -20.94
CA PRO A 186 4.97 -19.57 -22.19
C PRO A 186 4.75 -18.24 -22.93
N ALA A 187 3.51 -17.72 -22.93
CA ALA A 187 3.17 -16.45 -23.56
C ALA A 187 3.73 -15.25 -22.77
N ILE A 188 3.61 -15.27 -21.44
CA ILE A 188 4.17 -14.26 -20.54
C ILE A 188 5.69 -14.14 -20.70
N ILE A 189 6.40 -15.26 -20.72
CA ILE A 189 7.86 -15.31 -20.92
C ILE A 189 8.23 -14.83 -22.33
N ALA A 190 7.41 -15.17 -23.33
CA ALA A 190 7.64 -14.70 -24.69
C ALA A 190 7.53 -13.17 -24.79
N PHE A 191 6.50 -12.60 -24.17
CA PHE A 191 6.27 -11.17 -24.14
C PHE A 191 7.30 -10.43 -23.30
N LEU A 192 7.73 -10.98 -22.15
CA LEU A 192 8.81 -10.40 -21.35
C LEU A 192 10.11 -10.27 -22.15
N ARG A 193 10.46 -11.28 -22.95
CA ARG A 193 11.63 -11.19 -23.84
C ARG A 193 11.44 -10.10 -24.88
N PHE A 194 10.28 -10.04 -25.53
CA PHE A 194 9.97 -8.97 -26.49
C PHE A 194 10.13 -7.58 -25.86
N ILE A 195 9.55 -7.35 -24.67
CA ILE A 195 9.69 -6.09 -23.93
C ILE A 195 11.16 -5.76 -23.67
N LYS A 196 11.95 -6.75 -23.24
CA LYS A 196 13.40 -6.56 -22.98
C LYS A 196 14.17 -6.24 -24.25
N GLU A 197 13.86 -6.89 -25.37
CA GLU A 197 14.47 -6.61 -26.69
C GLU A 197 14.19 -5.17 -27.16
N GLN A 198 13.02 -4.60 -26.83
CA GLN A 198 12.70 -3.20 -27.19
C GLN A 198 13.63 -2.16 -26.52
N ARG A 199 14.39 -2.52 -25.47
CA ARG A 199 15.39 -1.61 -24.86
C ARG A 199 16.49 -1.20 -25.83
N ALA A 200 16.78 -2.01 -26.86
CA ALA A 200 17.81 -1.68 -27.84
C ALA A 200 17.41 -0.54 -28.80
N GLY A 201 16.10 -0.33 -29.00
CA GLY A 201 15.58 0.64 -29.97
C GLY A 201 14.85 1.84 -29.36
N LEU A 202 14.61 1.87 -28.05
CA LEU A 202 13.87 2.92 -27.36
C LEU A 202 14.74 3.61 -26.32
N SER A 203 14.51 4.92 -26.13
CA SER A 203 15.03 5.63 -24.98
C SER A 203 14.49 5.00 -23.67
N ALA A 204 15.19 5.22 -22.56
CA ALA A 204 14.73 4.72 -21.26
C ALA A 204 13.33 5.26 -20.91
N ALA A 205 13.04 6.53 -21.22
CA ALA A 205 11.76 7.18 -20.97
C ALA A 205 10.64 6.58 -21.84
N ASP A 206 10.87 6.43 -23.14
CA ASP A 206 9.87 5.86 -24.06
C ASP A 206 9.57 4.40 -23.74
N TRP A 207 10.60 3.64 -23.38
CA TRP A 207 10.43 2.26 -22.96
C TRP A 207 9.62 2.19 -21.66
N ALA A 208 9.92 3.02 -20.66
CA ALA A 208 9.20 3.03 -19.40
C ALA A 208 7.72 3.41 -19.60
N MET A 209 7.46 4.40 -20.44
CA MET A 209 6.10 4.83 -20.79
C MET A 209 5.30 3.73 -21.49
N LYS A 210 5.92 2.96 -22.40
CA LYS A 210 5.24 1.92 -23.18
C LYS A 210 5.13 0.58 -22.45
N PHE A 211 6.19 0.15 -21.77
CA PHE A 211 6.35 -1.21 -21.27
C PHE A 211 6.69 -1.31 -19.79
N GLY A 212 6.98 -0.20 -19.10
CA GLY A 212 7.43 -0.20 -17.70
C GLY A 212 6.45 -0.93 -16.78
N ARG A 213 5.17 -0.54 -16.80
CA ARG A 213 4.15 -1.18 -15.95
C ARG A 213 3.96 -2.67 -16.25
N ALA A 214 3.85 -3.03 -17.53
CA ALA A 214 3.73 -4.42 -17.95
C ALA A 214 4.97 -5.26 -17.55
N HIS A 215 6.17 -4.70 -17.68
CA HIS A 215 7.41 -5.33 -17.24
C HIS A 215 7.40 -5.56 -15.73
N ASP A 216 7.08 -4.52 -14.95
CA ASP A 216 7.10 -4.57 -13.49
C ASP A 216 6.04 -5.52 -12.96
N ARG A 217 4.87 -5.59 -13.62
CA ARG A 217 3.86 -6.61 -13.35
C ARG A 217 4.42 -8.01 -13.53
N ILE A 218 5.04 -8.28 -14.67
CA ILE A 218 5.54 -9.62 -14.98
C ILE A 218 6.65 -10.02 -14.00
N VAL A 219 7.64 -9.14 -13.79
CA VAL A 219 8.84 -9.46 -12.98
C VAL A 219 8.56 -9.40 -11.49
N GLY A 220 7.77 -8.43 -11.04
CA GLY A 220 7.53 -8.18 -9.62
C GLY A 220 6.35 -8.94 -9.04
N GLN A 221 5.38 -9.38 -9.85
CA GLN A 221 4.14 -9.99 -9.34
C GLN A 221 3.83 -11.34 -10.00
N VAL A 222 3.88 -11.44 -11.33
CA VAL A 222 3.47 -12.67 -12.02
C VAL A 222 4.50 -13.77 -11.83
N LEU A 223 5.75 -13.57 -12.24
CA LEU A 223 6.77 -14.62 -12.15
C LEU A 223 7.03 -15.09 -10.71
N PRO A 224 7.13 -14.21 -9.69
CA PRO A 224 7.35 -14.65 -8.32
C PRO A 224 6.22 -15.52 -7.73
N ALA A 225 5.01 -15.46 -8.29
CA ALA A 225 3.88 -16.27 -7.84
C ALA A 225 3.92 -17.73 -8.33
N PHE A 226 4.83 -18.09 -9.24
CA PHE A 226 4.94 -19.46 -9.77
C PHE A 226 6.23 -20.14 -9.31
N PRO A 227 6.20 -21.47 -9.07
CA PRO A 227 7.41 -22.23 -8.81
C PRO A 227 8.43 -22.13 -9.97
N GLU A 228 9.72 -22.12 -9.64
CA GLU A 228 10.80 -22.06 -10.63
C GLU A 228 10.71 -23.17 -11.69
N SER A 229 10.22 -24.36 -11.32
CA SER A 229 10.01 -25.49 -12.25
C SER A 229 9.03 -25.15 -13.37
N VAL A 230 7.92 -24.48 -13.05
CA VAL A 230 6.91 -24.04 -14.02
C VAL A 230 7.51 -23.00 -14.97
N ILE A 231 8.28 -22.06 -14.42
CA ILE A 231 8.95 -21.02 -15.21
C ILE A 231 9.97 -21.66 -16.16
N ALA A 232 10.83 -22.54 -15.64
CA ALA A 232 11.85 -23.23 -16.42
C ALA A 232 11.26 -24.08 -17.55
N GLU A 233 10.17 -24.81 -17.28
CA GLU A 233 9.46 -25.58 -18.30
C GLU A 233 8.88 -24.67 -19.40
N ALA A 234 8.26 -23.55 -19.02
CA ALA A 234 7.71 -22.60 -19.98
C ALA A 234 8.82 -21.95 -20.85
N VAL A 235 10.00 -21.66 -20.28
CA VAL A 235 11.18 -21.25 -21.05
C VAL A 235 11.59 -22.33 -22.07
N ALA A 236 11.61 -23.60 -21.65
CA ALA A 236 12.00 -24.72 -22.50
C ALA A 236 11.02 -24.94 -23.67
N ARG A 237 9.71 -24.97 -23.39
CA ARG A 237 8.65 -25.15 -24.41
C ARG A 237 8.70 -24.07 -25.49
N ARG A 238 9.03 -22.83 -25.13
CA ARG A 238 9.19 -21.73 -26.07
C ARG A 238 10.32 -21.96 -27.08
N ARG A 239 11.44 -22.59 -26.67
CA ARG A 239 12.55 -22.88 -27.60
C ARG A 239 12.12 -23.79 -28.75
N GLY A 240 11.01 -24.53 -28.60
CA GLY A 240 10.42 -25.38 -29.63
C GLY A 240 9.28 -24.76 -30.46
N MET A 241 8.83 -23.54 -30.16
CA MET A 241 7.68 -22.92 -30.84
C MET A 241 8.12 -21.69 -31.65
N PRO A 242 8.23 -21.78 -33.00
CA PRO A 242 8.50 -20.60 -33.82
C PRO A 242 7.32 -19.63 -33.72
N PHE A 243 7.60 -18.32 -33.69
CA PHE A 243 6.60 -17.28 -33.86
C PHE A 243 5.96 -17.45 -35.25
N ILE A 244 4.85 -18.18 -35.31
CA ILE A 244 4.05 -18.26 -36.53
C ILE A 244 3.29 -16.93 -36.64
N CYS A 245 3.93 -15.94 -37.25
CA CYS A 245 3.23 -14.83 -37.87
C CYS A 245 2.49 -15.39 -39.10
N ARG A 246 1.27 -15.93 -38.90
CA ARG A 246 0.37 -16.22 -40.03
C ARG A 246 -0.03 -14.86 -40.63
N ARG A 247 0.73 -14.39 -41.62
CA ARG A 247 0.19 -13.45 -42.61
C ARG A 247 -1.01 -14.16 -43.26
N ARG A 248 -2.22 -13.62 -43.10
CA ARG A 248 -3.34 -14.01 -43.96
C ARG A 248 -2.95 -13.67 -45.40
N PRO A 249 -3.06 -14.60 -46.36
CA PRO A 249 -3.01 -14.25 -47.77
C PRO A 249 -4.32 -13.59 -48.19
N GLY A 250 -4.20 -12.50 -48.95
CA GLY A 250 -5.19 -11.97 -49.91
C GLY A 250 -6.57 -11.63 -49.38
#